data_AF-A0A1F3BNN7-F1
#
_entry.id   AF-A0A1F3BNN7-F1
#
_cell.length_a   1.000
_cell.length_b   1.000
_cell.length_c   1.000
_cell.angle_alpha   90.00
_cell.angle_beta   90.00
_cell.angle_gamma   90.00
#
_symmetry.space_group_name_H-M   'P 1'
#
loop_
_entity.id
_entity.type
_entity.pdbx_description
1 polymer ?
#
loop_
_entity_poly.entity_id
_entity_poly.type
_entity_poly.pdbx_seq_one_letter_code
_entity_poly.pdbx_strand_id
1 'polypeptide(L)' 'MQRILSERGVPLEVHHVSGHAYVRDLQQLVGAVSPDRVVPIHTAAPERYVELFPGVHRQDDGIWWDI' A
#
# COMPACT_ATOMS: atom_id res chain seq x y z
N MET A 1 -24.99 -5.57 -1.70
CA MET A 1 -24.83 -7.01 -1.34
C MET A 1 -25.25 -7.28 0.10
N GLN A 2 -24.56 -6.73 1.12
CA GLN A 2 -24.88 -6.92 2.55
C GLN A 2 -26.37 -6.73 2.89
N ARG A 3 -26.95 -5.60 2.45
CA ARG A 3 -28.38 -5.30 2.64
C ARG A 3 -29.33 -6.39 2.13
N ILE A 4 -29.03 -6.95 0.95
CA ILE A 4 -29.89 -7.97 0.31
C ILE A 4 -29.82 -9.29 1.08
N LEU A 5 -28.63 -9.64 1.59
CA LEU A 5 -28.43 -10.83 2.41
C LEU A 5 -29.15 -10.72 3.75
N SER A 6 -29.04 -9.55 4.42
CA SER A 6 -29.70 -9.31 5.70
C SER A 6 -31.22 -9.30 5.60
N GLU A 7 -31.79 -8.66 4.57
CA GLU A 7 -33.25 -8.63 4.32
C GLU A 7 -33.84 -10.03 4.08
N ARG A 8 -33.00 -11.02 3.73
CA ARG A 8 -33.39 -12.41 3.46
C ARG A 8 -32.96 -13.40 4.54
N GLY A 9 -32.43 -12.91 5.66
CA GLY A 9 -31.97 -13.76 6.77
C GLY A 9 -30.77 -14.65 6.44
N VAL A 10 -29.97 -14.29 5.43
CA VAL A 10 -28.74 -15.02 5.07
C VAL A 10 -27.55 -14.39 5.81
N PRO A 11 -26.84 -15.12 6.69
CA PRO A 11 -25.68 -14.58 7.38
C PRO A 11 -24.52 -14.35 6.40
N LEU A 12 -23.81 -13.23 6.56
CA LEU A 12 -22.58 -12.93 5.82
C LEU A 12 -21.38 -13.06 6.76
N GLU A 13 -20.47 -13.96 6.42
CA GLU A 13 -19.15 -14.06 7.05
C GLU A 13 -18.10 -13.51 6.09
N VAL A 14 -17.28 -12.57 6.57
CA VAL A 14 -16.26 -11.91 5.75
C VAL A 14 -14.91 -12.53 6.07
N HIS A 15 -14.36 -13.28 5.12
CA HIS A 15 -12.97 -13.69 5.11
C HIS A 15 -12.23 -12.90 4.03
N HIS A 16 -11.28 -12.07 4.46
CA HIS A 16 -10.48 -11.25 3.54
C HIS A 16 -8.99 -11.48 3.79
N VAL A 17 -8.25 -11.67 2.71
CA VAL A 17 -6.79 -11.69 2.70
C VAL A 17 -6.34 -10.73 1.60
N SER A 18 -5.39 -9.86 1.95
CA SER A 18 -4.79 -8.92 0.99
C SER A 18 -3.80 -9.65 0.08
N GLY A 19 -3.76 -9.27 -1.20
CA GLY A 19 -2.70 -9.67 -2.11
C GLY A 19 -1.44 -8.78 -2.03
N HIS A 20 -1.52 -7.66 -1.32
CA HIS A 20 -0.40 -6.73 -1.14
C HIS A 20 0.30 -6.93 0.21
N ALA A 21 1.62 -6.71 0.22
CA ALA A 21 2.44 -6.74 1.42
C ALA A 21 1.98 -5.70 2.45
N TYR A 22 2.03 -6.08 3.74
CA TYR A 22 1.72 -5.16 4.83
C TYR A 22 2.89 -4.19 5.08
N VAL A 23 2.62 -3.07 5.74
CA VAL A 23 3.63 -2.03 6.06
C VAL A 23 4.88 -2.62 6.71
N ARG A 24 4.70 -3.56 7.65
CA ARG A 24 5.81 -4.25 8.33
C ARG A 24 6.71 -5.01 7.35
N ASP A 25 6.14 -5.65 6.34
CA ASP A 25 6.90 -6.43 5.36
C ASP A 25 7.63 -5.50 4.39
N LEU A 26 7.00 -4.38 4.02
CA LEU A 26 7.64 -3.32 3.24
C LEU A 26 8.81 -2.69 4.01
N GLN A 27 8.70 -2.48 5.32
CA GLN A 27 9.78 -1.94 6.15
C GLN A 27 10.97 -2.90 6.23
N GLN A 28 10.69 -4.21 6.34
CA GLN A 28 11.72 -5.24 6.27
C GLN A 28 12.41 -5.23 4.90
N LEU A 29 11.64 -5.11 3.81
CA LEU A 29 12.20 -5.02 2.46
C LEU A 29 13.12 -3.81 2.31
N VAL A 30 12.66 -2.62 2.72
CA VAL A 30 13.47 -1.38 2.65
C VAL A 30 14.75 -1.53 3.50
N GLY A 31 14.64 -2.09 4.70
CA GLY A 31 15.81 -2.32 5.57
C GLY A 31 16.80 -3.33 4.99
N ALA A 32 16.32 -4.39 4.35
CA ALA A 32 17.17 -5.41 3.74
C ALA A 32 17.86 -4.93 2.46
N VAL A 33 17.17 -4.13 1.65
CA VAL A 33 17.72 -3.54 0.41
C VAL A 33 18.63 -2.35 0.72
N SER A 34 18.32 -1.59 1.77
CA SER A 34 19.00 -0.35 2.15
C SER A 34 19.21 0.63 0.98
N PRO A 35 18.14 1.02 0.25
CA PRO A 35 18.27 1.88 -0.92
C PRO A 35 18.58 3.32 -0.54
N ASP A 36 19.25 4.06 -1.44
CA ASP A 36 19.46 5.50 -1.30
C ASP A 36 18.15 6.30 -1.39
N ARG A 37 17.17 5.80 -2.16
CA ARG A 37 15.85 6.43 -2.36
C ARG A 37 14.74 5.38 -2.43
N VAL A 38 13.61 5.68 -1.80
CA VAL A 38 12.36 4.91 -1.88
C VAL A 38 11.34 5.71 -2.66
N VAL A 39 10.82 5.16 -3.77
CA VAL A 39 9.80 5.81 -4.60
C VAL A 39 8.48 5.04 -4.49
N PRO A 40 7.47 5.57 -3.75
CA PRO A 40 6.18 4.92 -3.62
C PRO A 40 5.41 4.99 -4.95
N ILE A 41 5.15 3.83 -5.53
CA ILE A 41 4.30 3.67 -6.73
C ILE A 41 3.16 2.71 -6.43
N HIS A 42 2.13 2.68 -7.28
CA HIS A 42 0.97 1.78 -7.14
C HIS A 42 0.26 1.91 -5.78
N THR A 43 0.12 3.14 -5.29
CA THR A 43 -0.65 3.49 -4.10
C THR A 43 -1.44 4.77 -4.35
N ALA A 44 -2.63 4.87 -3.77
CA ALA A 44 -3.44 6.08 -3.83
C ALA A 44 -3.03 7.14 -2.79
N ALA A 45 -2.11 6.80 -1.88
CA ALA A 45 -1.67 7.68 -0.80
C ALA A 45 -0.12 7.73 -0.69
N PRO A 46 0.61 8.09 -1.77
CA PRO A 46 2.07 8.12 -1.76
C PRO A 46 2.65 9.12 -0.76
N GLU A 47 1.91 10.18 -0.41
CA GLU A 47 2.28 11.19 0.59
C GLU A 47 2.50 10.61 1.98
N ARG A 48 1.78 9.55 2.35
CA ARG A 48 1.88 8.93 3.69
C ARG A 48 3.16 8.12 3.88
N TYR A 49 3.87 7.78 2.80
CA TYR A 49 5.06 6.95 2.89
C TYR A 49 6.22 7.66 3.60
N VAL A 50 6.27 8.99 3.58
CA VAL A 50 7.28 9.77 4.31
C VAL A 50 7.25 9.54 5.83
N GLU A 51 6.09 9.15 6.36
CA GLU A 51 5.91 8.81 7.78
C GLU A 51 6.37 7.38 8.11
N LEU A 52 6.54 6.53 7.08
CA LEU A 52 6.74 5.08 7.24
C LEU A 52 8.15 4.62 6.88
N PHE A 53 8.85 5.34 6.00
CA PHE A 53 10.15 4.94 5.45
C PHE A 53 11.12 6.13 5.37
N PRO A 54 12.43 5.92 5.57
CA PRO A 54 13.44 6.93 5.29
C PRO A 54 13.66 7.09 3.78
N GLY A 55 14.17 8.25 3.35
CA GLY A 55 14.62 8.47 1.97
C GLY A 55 13.48 8.42 0.94
N VAL A 56 12.26 8.81 1.31
CA VAL A 56 11.11 8.78 0.39
C VAL A 56 11.18 9.95 -0.60
N HIS A 57 11.18 9.63 -1.88
CA HIS A 57 11.08 10.57 -2.98
C HIS A 57 9.82 10.28 -3.79
N ARG A 58 8.87 11.21 -3.77
CA ARG A 58 7.65 11.12 -4.57
C ARG A 58 7.89 11.72 -5.94
N GLN A 59 7.23 11.15 -6.93
CA GLN A 59 7.30 11.63 -8.29
C GLN A 59 5.94 11.48 -8.97
N ASP A 60 5.64 12.41 -9.86
CA ASP A 60 4.38 12.44 -10.58
C ASP A 60 4.43 11.56 -11.83
N ASP A 61 3.27 11.03 -12.22
CA ASP A 61 3.13 10.18 -13.39
C ASP A 61 3.61 10.89 -14.67
N GLY A 62 4.42 10.19 -15.47
CA GLY A 62 4.91 10.69 -16.75
C GLY A 62 6.06 11.70 -16.67
N ILE A 63 6.56 12.01 -15.47
CA ILE A 63 7.72 12.90 -15.30
C ILE A 63 9.02 12.10 -15.35
N TRP A 64 9.92 12.53 -16.23
CA TRP A 64 11.29 12.03 -16.30
C TRP A 64 12.15 12.75 -15.25
N TRP A 65 13.07 12.02 -14.62
CA TRP A 65 14.03 12.59 -13.66
C TRP A 65 15.42 11.97 -13.79
N ASP A 66 16.42 12.71 -13.34
CA ASP A 66 17.79 12.22 -13.23
C ASP A 66 17.95 11.30 -12.02
N ILE A 67 18.75 10.25 -12.18
CA ILE A 67 19.01 9.23 -11.14
C ILE A 67 20.31 9.55 -10.42
#